data_AF-A0A430RL49-F1
#
_entry.id   AF-A0A430RL49-F1
#
_cell.length_a   1.000
_cell.length_b   1.000
_cell.length_c   1.000
_cell.angle_alpha   90.00
_cell.angle_beta   90.00
_cell.angle_gamma   90.00
#
_symmetry.space_group_name_H-M   'P 1'
#
loop_
_entity.id
_entity.type
_entity.pdbx_description
1 polymer ?
#
loop_
_entity_poly.entity_id
_entity_poly.type
_entity_poly.pdbx_seq_one_letter_code
_entity_poly.pdbx_strand_id
1 'polypeptide(L)'
;MALLYTAAALASFLLGLLLGLLGYPGFYVLPWFMIAVAVVASVHGLPWGLLASALAASALALFPQFSGVALALLLLSALLAHQVGKSLRRAHRRARSLARVERLLASALEALPQAESREALLQSLPERLLALG
;
A
#
# COMPACT_ATOMS: atom_id res chain seq x y z
N MET A 1 9.71 1.10 1.86
CA MET A 1 8.30 0.93 2.28
C MET A 1 7.79 -0.49 2.05
N ALA A 2 7.85 -1.05 0.83
CA ALA A 2 7.38 -2.44 0.58
C ALA A 2 7.98 -3.47 1.54
N LEU A 3 9.28 -3.35 1.85
CA LEU A 3 10.03 -4.26 2.73
C LEU A 3 9.52 -4.28 4.18
N LEU A 4 9.06 -3.13 4.69
CA LEU A 4 8.47 -3.04 6.04
C LEU A 4 7.09 -3.70 6.08
N TYR A 5 6.27 -3.51 5.04
CA TYR A 5 4.96 -4.15 4.97
C TYR A 5 5.07 -5.67 4.77
N THR A 6 6.02 -6.15 3.96
CA THR A 6 6.26 -7.60 3.84
C THR A 6 6.78 -8.20 5.13
N ALA A 7 7.68 -7.51 5.83
CA ALA A 7 8.17 -7.95 7.14
C ALA A 7 7.04 -8.00 8.18
N ALA A 8 6.17 -6.98 8.20
CA ALA A 8 5.01 -6.95 9.09
C ALA A 8 4.02 -8.10 8.79
N ALA A 9 3.71 -8.34 7.52
CA ALA A 9 2.84 -9.44 7.11
C ALA A 9 3.42 -10.80 7.54
N LEU A 10 4.72 -11.02 7.34
CA LEU A 10 5.39 -12.25 7.73
C LEU A 10 5.43 -12.41 9.25
N ALA A 11 5.77 -11.35 9.99
CA ALA A 11 5.80 -11.37 11.45
C ALA A 11 4.43 -11.69 12.03
N SER A 12 3.36 -11.07 11.52
CA SER A 12 1.98 -11.39 11.94
C SER A 12 1.62 -12.83 11.61
N PHE A 13 1.98 -13.34 10.43
CA PHE A 13 1.72 -14.74 10.06
C PHE A 13 2.42 -15.73 11.01
N LEU A 14 3.71 -15.49 11.28
CA LEU A 14 4.50 -16.32 12.19
C LEU A 14 3.98 -16.26 13.62
N LEU A 15 3.52 -15.09 14.07
CA LEU A 15 2.94 -14.94 15.40
C LEU A 15 1.61 -15.70 15.53
N GLY A 16 0.76 -15.67 14.49
CA GLY A 16 -0.45 -16.50 14.44
C GLY A 16 -0.13 -17.99 14.52
N LEU A 17 0.90 -18.45 13.79
CA LEU A 17 1.36 -19.82 13.84
C LEU A 17 1.88 -20.21 15.23
N LEU A 18 2.71 -19.36 15.84
CA LEU A 18 3.27 -19.57 17.18
C LEU A 18 2.16 -19.71 18.22
N LEU A 19 1.15 -18.83 18.19
CA LEU A 19 0.03 -18.89 19.12
C LEU A 19 -0.84 -20.14 18.91
N GLY A 20 -1.04 -20.57 17.66
CA GLY A 20 -1.71 -21.83 17.36
C GLY A 20 -0.96 -23.03 17.91
N LEU A 21 0.37 -23.07 17.75
CA LEU A 21 1.25 -24.12 18.28
C LEU A 21 1.27 -24.15 19.82
N LEU A 22 1.19 -22.98 20.46
CA LEU A 22 1.06 -22.85 21.92
C LEU A 22 -0.33 -23.21 22.45
N GLY A 23 -1.29 -23.56 21.59
CA GLY A 23 -2.63 -23.98 21.97
C GLY A 23 -3.56 -22.84 22.39
N TYR A 24 -3.24 -21.59 22.02
CA TYR A 24 -4.14 -20.47 22.32
C TYR A 24 -5.48 -20.61 21.56
N PRO A 25 -6.59 -20.13 22.16
CA PRO A 25 -7.88 -20.24 21.52
C PRO A 25 -7.97 -19.36 20.25
N GLY A 26 -8.83 -19.77 19.33
CA GLY A 26 -8.88 -19.26 17.96
C GLY A 26 -9.09 -17.76 17.83
N PHE A 27 -9.75 -17.13 18.82
CA PHE A 27 -9.97 -15.69 18.84
C PHE A 27 -8.70 -14.86 19.10
N TYR A 28 -7.64 -15.45 19.67
CA TYR A 28 -6.32 -14.82 19.75
C TYR A 28 -5.46 -15.09 18.52
N VAL A 29 -5.69 -16.20 17.83
CA VAL A 29 -4.89 -16.66 16.69
C VAL A 29 -5.34 -16.00 15.38
N LEU A 30 -6.64 -16.00 15.12
CA LEU A 30 -7.25 -15.53 13.87
C LEU A 30 -6.90 -14.07 13.50
N PRO A 31 -6.88 -13.09 14.44
CA PRO A 31 -6.57 -11.71 14.09
C PRO A 31 -5.19 -11.54 13.45
N TRP A 32 -4.19 -12.33 13.86
CA TRP A 32 -2.84 -12.25 13.30
C TRP A 32 -2.79 -12.68 11.84
N PHE A 33 -3.51 -13.74 11.49
CA PHE A 33 -3.69 -14.17 10.11
C PHE A 33 -4.48 -13.12 9.30
N MET A 34 -5.52 -12.53 9.89
CA MET A 34 -6.28 -11.45 9.23
C MET A 34 -5.40 -10.25 8.90
N ILE A 35 -4.50 -9.84 9.81
CA ILE A 35 -3.53 -8.76 9.59
C ILE A 35 -2.57 -9.11 8.45
N ALA A 36 -1.99 -10.32 8.47
CA ALA A 36 -1.08 -10.76 7.42
C ALA A 36 -1.76 -10.70 6.03
N VAL A 37 -2.97 -11.24 5.93
CA VAL A 37 -3.78 -11.23 4.70
C VAL A 37 -4.13 -9.80 4.27
N ALA A 38 -4.55 -8.94 5.21
CA ALA A 38 -4.88 -7.55 4.94
C ALA A 38 -3.69 -6.79 4.36
N VAL A 39 -2.51 -6.96 4.96
CA VAL A 39 -1.29 -6.28 4.51
C VAL A 39 -0.91 -6.74 3.10
N VAL A 40 -0.95 -8.05 2.82
CA VAL A 40 -0.65 -8.58 1.49
C VAL A 40 -1.65 -8.06 0.45
N ALA A 41 -2.95 -8.09 0.76
CA ALA A 41 -4.01 -7.61 -0.13
C ALA A 41 -3.93 -6.09 -0.40
N SER A 42 -3.59 -5.32 0.65
CA SER A 42 -3.42 -3.87 0.57
C SER A 42 -2.25 -3.49 -0.31
N VAL A 43 -1.10 -4.17 -0.20
CA VAL A 43 0.11 -3.85 -0.97
C VAL A 43 0.05 -4.39 -2.40
N HIS A 44 -0.25 -5.68 -2.56
CA HIS A 44 -0.10 -6.41 -3.83
C HIS A 44 -1.42 -6.56 -4.61
N GLY A 45 -2.55 -6.23 -3.99
CA GLY A 45 -3.87 -6.31 -4.61
C GLY A 45 -4.63 -7.60 -4.29
N LEU A 46 -5.84 -7.71 -4.82
CA LEU A 46 -6.79 -8.76 -4.47
C LEU A 46 -6.32 -10.18 -4.77
N PRO A 47 -5.70 -10.49 -5.94
CA PRO A 47 -5.27 -11.87 -6.24
C PRO A 47 -4.30 -12.42 -5.21
N TRP A 48 -3.34 -11.59 -4.79
CA TRP A 48 -2.39 -11.93 -3.73
C TRP A 48 -3.05 -12.01 -2.35
N GLY A 49 -4.05 -11.17 -2.09
CA GLY A 49 -4.88 -11.28 -0.88
C GLY A 49 -5.65 -12.60 -0.80
N LEU A 50 -6.18 -13.09 -1.92
CA LEU A 50 -6.87 -14.38 -1.99
C LEU A 50 -5.91 -15.55 -1.77
N LEU A 51 -4.73 -15.51 -2.38
CA LEU A 51 -3.67 -16.51 -2.13
C LEU A 51 -3.22 -16.51 -0.68
N ALA A 52 -3.02 -15.33 -0.09
CA ALA A 52 -2.67 -15.20 1.33
C ALA A 52 -3.79 -15.73 2.23
N SER A 53 -5.06 -15.47 1.89
CA SER A 53 -6.22 -16.01 2.62
C SER A 53 -6.26 -17.54 2.55
N ALA A 54 -6.04 -18.12 1.37
CA ALA A 54 -5.95 -19.56 1.19
C ALA A 54 -4.81 -20.16 2.03
N LEU A 55 -3.63 -19.56 1.98
CA LEU A 55 -2.47 -20.00 2.78
C LEU A 55 -2.74 -19.91 4.29
N ALA A 56 -3.33 -18.80 4.76
CA ALA A 56 -3.70 -18.62 6.15
C ALA A 56 -4.79 -19.61 6.60
N ALA A 57 -5.77 -19.88 5.75
CA ALA A 57 -6.80 -20.89 6.01
C ALA A 57 -6.21 -22.29 6.08
N SER A 58 -5.28 -22.65 5.19
CA SER A 58 -4.56 -23.92 5.26
C SER A 58 -3.72 -24.04 6.53
N ALA A 59 -3.06 -22.97 6.96
CA ALA A 59 -2.33 -22.94 8.22
C ALA A 59 -3.27 -23.11 9.43
N LEU A 60 -4.41 -22.42 9.44
CA LEU A 60 -5.44 -22.57 10.48
C LEU A 60 -6.05 -23.97 10.51
N ALA A 61 -6.20 -24.63 9.36
CA ALA A 61 -6.73 -26.00 9.27
C ALA A 61 -5.85 -27.05 9.95
N LEU A 62 -4.58 -26.76 10.22
CA LEU A 62 -3.70 -27.61 11.04
C LEU A 62 -4.11 -27.61 12.52
N PHE A 63 -4.94 -26.67 12.93
CA PHE A 63 -5.36 -26.52 14.31
C PHE A 63 -6.88 -26.71 14.45
N PRO A 64 -7.37 -27.19 15.61
CA PRO A 64 -8.78 -27.49 15.81
C PRO A 64 -9.69 -26.25 15.80
N GLN A 65 -9.14 -25.03 15.74
CA GLN A 65 -9.89 -23.78 15.74
C GLN A 65 -10.33 -23.32 14.34
N PHE A 66 -10.07 -24.11 13.29
CA PHE A 66 -10.53 -23.82 11.95
C PHE A 66 -12.07 -23.91 11.85
N SER A 67 -12.68 -22.90 11.22
CA SER A 67 -14.11 -22.86 10.95
C SER A 67 -14.38 -22.16 9.62
N GLY A 68 -15.54 -22.43 9.00
CA GLY A 68 -15.97 -21.70 7.80
C GLY A 68 -16.08 -20.19 8.04
N VAL A 69 -16.41 -19.78 9.27
CA VAL A 69 -16.43 -18.36 9.68
C VAL A 69 -15.02 -17.76 9.62
N ALA A 70 -13.99 -18.48 10.06
CA ALA A 70 -12.60 -18.02 9.99
C ALA A 70 -12.18 -17.77 8.53
N LEU A 71 -12.53 -18.67 7.61
CA LEU A 71 -12.28 -18.47 6.17
C LEU A 71 -13.01 -17.23 5.63
N ALA A 72 -14.28 -17.06 5.97
CA ALA A 72 -15.06 -15.89 5.56
C ALA A 72 -14.43 -14.58 6.08
N LEU A 73 -13.95 -14.56 7.33
CA LEU A 73 -13.27 -13.41 7.91
C LEU A 73 -11.92 -13.10 7.23
N LEU A 74 -11.15 -14.12 6.85
CA LEU A 74 -9.90 -13.93 6.11
C LEU A 74 -10.17 -13.34 4.70
N LEU A 75 -11.19 -13.85 4.01
CA LEU A 75 -11.61 -13.31 2.71
C LEU A 75 -12.13 -11.87 2.83
N LEU A 76 -12.94 -11.59 3.86
CA LEU A 76 -13.42 -10.24 4.15
C LEU A 76 -12.26 -9.28 4.43
N SER A 77 -11.27 -9.72 5.20
CA SER A 77 -10.05 -8.96 5.46
C SER A 77 -9.32 -8.61 4.15
N ALA A 78 -9.16 -9.59 3.25
CA ALA A 78 -8.53 -9.37 1.94
C ALA A 78 -9.32 -8.36 1.10
N LEU A 79 -10.64 -8.46 1.07
CA LEU A 79 -11.51 -7.57 0.29
C LEU A 79 -11.46 -6.13 0.82
N LEU A 80 -11.63 -5.94 2.13
CA LEU A 80 -11.60 -4.63 2.77
C LEU A 80 -10.23 -3.97 2.58
N ALA A 81 -9.16 -4.71 2.85
CA ALA A 81 -7.81 -4.18 2.72
C ALA A 81 -7.42 -3.90 1.26
N HIS A 82 -7.95 -4.67 0.30
CA HIS A 82 -7.78 -4.34 -1.11
C HIS A 82 -8.40 -2.99 -1.48
N GLN A 83 -9.62 -2.72 -1.00
CA GLN A 83 -10.30 -1.44 -1.25
C GLN A 83 -9.55 -0.27 -0.62
N VAL A 84 -9.11 -0.41 0.64
CA VAL A 84 -8.30 0.60 1.35
C VAL A 84 -6.93 0.79 0.67
N GLY A 85 -6.25 -0.29 0.28
CA GLY A 85 -5.00 -0.20 -0.47
C GLY A 85 -5.17 0.46 -1.83
N LYS A 86 -6.32 0.27 -2.50
CA LYS A 86 -6.64 0.91 -3.78
C LYS A 86 -6.87 2.42 -3.61
N SER A 87 -7.54 2.86 -2.56
CA SER A 87 -7.72 4.30 -2.27
C SER A 87 -6.39 4.95 -1.87
N LEU A 88 -5.59 4.31 -1.01
CA LEU A 88 -4.26 4.79 -0.60
C LEU A 88 -3.29 4.89 -1.77
N ARG A 89 -3.24 3.90 -2.66
CA ARG A 89 -2.40 3.98 -3.88
C ARG A 89 -2.81 5.15 -4.78
N ARG A 90 -4.11 5.44 -4.90
CA ARG A 90 -4.61 6.57 -5.69
C ARG A 90 -4.28 7.91 -5.02
N ALA A 91 -4.49 8.03 -3.71
CA ALA A 91 -4.14 9.22 -2.94
C ALA A 91 -2.63 9.50 -2.98
N HIS A 92 -1.80 8.47 -2.79
CA HIS A 92 -0.34 8.61 -2.86
C HIS A 92 0.14 8.99 -4.26
N ARG A 93 -0.46 8.45 -5.33
CA ARG A 93 -0.17 8.88 -6.71
C ARG A 93 -0.56 10.34 -6.93
N ARG A 94 -1.71 10.79 -6.42
CA ARG A 94 -2.16 12.19 -6.49
C ARG A 94 -1.26 13.14 -5.71
N ALA A 95 -0.83 12.74 -4.51
CA ALA A 95 0.14 13.51 -3.73
C ALA A 95 1.49 13.63 -4.45
N ARG A 96 1.96 12.55 -5.08
CA ARG A 96 3.18 12.58 -5.90
C ARG A 96 3.06 13.47 -7.15
N SER A 97 1.89 13.50 -7.81
CA SER A 97 1.68 14.39 -8.94
C SER A 97 1.60 15.85 -8.50
N LEU A 98 0.94 16.14 -7.37
CA LEU A 98 0.87 17.49 -6.79
C LEU A 98 2.26 18.01 -6.39
N ALA A 99 3.05 17.20 -5.68
CA ALA A 99 4.43 17.56 -5.33
C ALA A 99 5.32 17.78 -6.55
N ARG A 100 5.06 17.08 -7.67
CA ARG A 100 5.80 17.29 -8.92
C ARG A 100 5.43 18.61 -9.58
N VAL A 101 4.14 18.99 -9.54
CA VAL A 101 3.65 20.27 -10.04
C VAL A 101 4.17 21.43 -9.19
N GLU A 102 4.16 21.30 -7.86
CA GLU A 102 4.75 22.32 -6.97
C GLU A 102 6.26 22.48 -7.20
N ARG A 103 6.99 21.38 -7.42
CA ARG A 103 8.43 21.44 -7.73
C ARG A 103 8.70 22.12 -9.08
N LEU A 104 7.84 21.89 -10.08
CA LEU A 104 7.92 22.56 -11.38
C LEU A 104 7.59 24.06 -11.27
N LEU A 105 6.56 24.42 -10.51
CA LEU A 105 6.21 25.81 -10.22
C LEU A 105 7.31 26.54 -9.45
N ALA A 106 7.88 25.90 -8.43
CA ALA A 106 9.02 26.44 -7.68
C ALA A 106 10.24 26.65 -8.60
N SER A 107 10.56 25.70 -9.48
CA SER A 107 11.65 25.86 -10.45
C SER A 107 11.39 26.96 -11.49
N ALA A 108 10.13 27.16 -11.90
CA ALA A 108 9.76 28.24 -12.80
C ALA A 108 9.85 29.62 -12.11
N LEU A 109 9.47 29.68 -10.83
CA LEU A 109 9.54 30.88 -9.99
C LEU A 109 10.98 31.23 -9.57
N GLU A 110 11.87 30.25 -9.39
CA GLU A 110 13.30 30.49 -9.18
C GLU A 110 14.04 30.93 -10.46
N ALA A 111 13.51 30.60 -11.64
CA ALA A 111 14.08 31.05 -12.92
C ALA A 111 13.60 32.46 -13.34
N LEU A 112 12.49 32.94 -12.77
CA LEU A 112 11.92 34.26 -13.00
C LEU A 112 12.75 35.47 -12.52
N PRO A 113 13.57 35.42 -11.44
CA PRO A 113 14.33 36.57 -10.97
C PRO A 113 15.65 36.79 -11.72
N GLN A 114 16.07 35.85 -12.61
CA GLN A 114 17.31 35.96 -13.39
C GLN A 114 17.14 36.72 -14.72
N ALA A 115 15.97 37.30 -14.99
CA ALA A 115 15.73 38.11 -16.18
C ALA A 115 15.59 39.59 -15.78
N GLU A 116 16.56 40.40 -16.20
CA GLU A 116 16.64 41.84 -15.91
C GLU A 116 15.48 42.67 -16.51
N SER A 117 14.64 42.11 -17.41
CA SER A 117 13.48 42.83 -17.94
C SER A 117 12.31 41.92 -18.34
N ARG A 118 11.09 42.45 -18.13
CA ARG A 118 9.79 41.77 -18.37
C ARG A 118 9.56 41.40 -19.84
N GLU A 119 10.20 42.11 -20.76
CA GLU A 119 10.10 41.90 -22.21
C GLU A 119 11.01 40.76 -22.70
N ALA A 120 12.21 40.59 -22.12
CA ALA A 120 13.12 39.49 -22.45
C ALA A 120 12.60 38.12 -21.97
N LEU A 121 11.85 38.12 -20.87
CA LEU A 121 11.19 36.93 -20.32
C LEU A 121 10.04 36.43 -21.22
N LEU A 122 9.28 37.34 -21.82
CA LEU A 122 8.18 37.01 -22.72
C LEU A 122 8.67 36.53 -24.09
N GLN A 123 9.82 37.00 -24.56
CA GLN A 123 10.42 36.55 -25.82
C GLN A 123 11.09 35.17 -25.72
N SER A 124 11.66 34.81 -24.56
CA SER A 124 12.36 33.53 -24.37
C SER A 124 11.48 32.38 -23.86
N LEU A 125 10.24 32.68 -23.47
CA LEU A 125 9.24 31.73 -22.98
C LEU A 125 8.87 30.58 -23.95
N PRO A 126 8.65 30.82 -25.27
CA PRO A 126 8.29 29.74 -26.19
C PRO A 126 9.43 28.74 -26.42
N GLU A 127 10.69 29.19 -26.44
CA GLU A 127 11.85 28.29 -26.58
C GLU A 127 12.09 27.46 -25.32
N ARG A 128 11.88 28.04 -24.14
CA ARG A 128 12.08 27.34 -22.85
C ARG A 128 10.99 26.31 -22.55
N LEU A 129 9.75 26.56 -22.97
CA LEU A 129 8.67 25.58 -22.90
C LEU A 129 8.89 24.38 -23.83
N LEU A 130 9.54 24.60 -24.99
CA LEU A 130 9.94 23.53 -25.91
C LEU A 130 11.09 22.66 -25.35
N ALA A 131 12.01 23.25 -24.58
CA ALA A 131 13.12 22.52 -23.95
C ALA A 131 12.71 21.66 -22.74
N LEU A 132 11.50 21.88 -22.20
CA LEU A 132 10.95 21.19 -21.02
C LEU A 132 9.98 20.03 -21.37
N GLY A 133 9.95 19.61 -22.65
CA GLY A 133 9.13 18.52 -23.18
C GLY A 133 9.15 17.23 -22.36
#